data_AF-A0A2E3YES1-F1
#
_entry.id   AF-A0A2E3YES1-F1
#
_cell.length_a   1.000
_cell.length_b   1.000
_cell.length_c   1.000
_cell.angle_alpha   90.00
_cell.angle_beta   90.00
_cell.angle_gamma   90.00
#
_symmetry.space_group_name_H-M   'P 1'
#
loop_
_entity.id
_entity.type
_entity.pdbx_description
1 polymer ?
#
loop_
_entity_poly.entity_id
_entity_poly.type
_entity_poly.pdbx_seq_one_letter_code
_entity_poly.pdbx_strand_id
1 'polypeptide(L)'
;MTVRAHEVASAEQIEDWVEQFHRRGYLFLEGVLPAETVATLREDLNDVLRDEPPRTGGSQIQLHPRMFETSAANLSLSDMEPIVSFAEALVEPTCDVEGFDELDVDCWFRGDPAPTIRQVAGHCRRINEVDTTLPVIINANGRLMDGGHRLARALLDGRKTILAVQFEEMPEPDQIEELA
;
A
#
# COMPACT_ATOMS: atom_id res chain seq x y z
N MET A 1 19.10 -27.20 7.75
CA MET A 1 20.17 -26.45 8.45
C MET A 1 19.46 -25.52 9.39
N THR A 2 19.73 -25.61 10.70
CA THR A 2 18.96 -24.86 11.71
C THR A 2 19.46 -23.42 11.76
N VAL A 3 18.58 -22.47 11.46
CA VAL A 3 18.80 -21.04 11.59
C VAL A 3 18.15 -20.60 12.91
N ARG A 4 18.78 -19.68 13.65
CA ARG A 4 18.10 -19.04 14.78
C ARG A 4 17.34 -17.82 14.29
N ALA A 5 16.11 -17.66 14.76
CA ALA A 5 15.31 -16.48 14.48
C ALA A 5 16.08 -15.18 14.76
N HIS A 6 15.98 -14.20 13.86
CA HIS A 6 16.67 -12.91 13.91
C HIS A 6 18.21 -12.97 13.79
N GLU A 7 18.79 -14.14 13.52
CA GLU A 7 20.22 -14.24 13.22
C GLU A 7 20.47 -13.85 11.76
N VAL A 8 21.25 -12.78 11.58
CA VAL A 8 21.70 -12.35 10.26
C VAL A 8 22.66 -13.40 9.71
N ALA A 9 22.28 -14.04 8.61
CA ALA A 9 23.14 -15.00 7.93
C ALA A 9 24.35 -14.29 7.31
N SER A 10 25.49 -14.97 7.21
CA SER A 10 26.65 -14.41 6.51
C SER A 10 26.39 -14.31 5.01
N ALA A 11 27.10 -13.41 4.32
CA ALA A 11 27.00 -13.29 2.86
C ALA A 11 27.30 -14.61 2.14
N GLU A 12 28.32 -15.35 2.57
CA GLU A 12 28.67 -16.67 2.04
C GLU A 12 27.54 -17.70 2.21
N GLN A 13 26.86 -17.66 3.37
CA GLN A 13 25.73 -18.55 3.65
C GLN A 13 24.50 -18.18 2.79
N ILE A 14 24.27 -16.89 2.57
CA ILE A 14 23.21 -16.40 1.68
C ILE A 14 23.51 -16.82 0.23
N GLU A 15 24.74 -16.70 -0.24
CA GLU A 15 25.15 -17.15 -1.59
C GLU A 15 24.92 -18.66 -1.78
N ASP A 16 25.32 -19.50 -0.81
CA ASP A 16 25.05 -20.95 -0.86
C ASP A 16 23.55 -21.26 -0.92
N TRP A 17 22.73 -20.51 -0.16
CA TRP A 17 21.28 -20.63 -0.20
C TRP A 17 20.67 -20.22 -1.54
N VAL A 18 21.18 -19.15 -2.16
CA VAL A 18 20.76 -18.72 -3.51
C VAL A 18 21.12 -19.79 -4.53
N GLU A 19 22.34 -20.33 -4.49
CA GLU A 19 22.73 -21.44 -5.36
C GLU A 19 21.87 -22.69 -5.15
N GLN A 20 21.57 -23.02 -3.88
CA GLN A 20 20.70 -24.13 -3.54
C GLN A 20 19.28 -23.93 -4.10
N PHE A 21 18.73 -22.73 -3.95
CA PHE A 21 17.40 -22.39 -4.46
C PHE A 21 17.37 -22.50 -5.98
N HIS A 22 18.32 -21.89 -6.70
CA HIS A 22 18.40 -22.00 -8.16
C HIS A 22 18.51 -23.45 -8.64
N ARG A 23 19.22 -24.30 -7.89
CA ARG A 23 19.41 -25.71 -8.22
C ARG A 23 18.19 -26.58 -7.94
N ARG A 24 17.43 -26.29 -6.88
CA ARG A 24 16.35 -27.16 -6.36
C ARG A 24 14.95 -26.61 -6.62
N GLY A 25 14.83 -25.33 -6.94
CA GLY A 25 13.57 -24.58 -7.01
C GLY A 25 12.97 -24.25 -5.64
N TYR A 26 13.67 -24.54 -4.53
CA TYR A 26 13.23 -24.22 -3.17
C TYR A 26 14.41 -24.18 -2.19
N LEU A 27 14.19 -23.46 -1.09
CA LEU A 27 15.04 -23.43 0.10
C LEU A 27 14.17 -23.72 1.32
N PHE A 28 14.65 -24.54 2.25
CA PHE A 28 13.97 -24.80 3.51
C PHE A 28 14.82 -24.31 4.68
N LEU A 29 14.36 -23.26 5.35
CA LEU A 29 14.99 -22.66 6.51
C LEU A 29 14.29 -23.16 7.78
N GLU A 30 15.01 -23.91 8.60
CA GLU A 30 14.49 -24.42 9.87
C GLU A 30 14.69 -23.39 10.98
N GLY A 31 13.71 -23.25 11.88
CA GLY A 31 13.89 -22.47 13.12
C GLY A 31 13.80 -20.95 12.97
N VAL A 32 13.30 -20.46 11.82
CA VAL A 32 13.19 -19.02 11.54
C VAL A 32 12.22 -18.29 12.47
N LEU A 33 11.15 -18.96 12.91
CA LEU A 33 10.15 -18.37 13.79
C LEU A 33 10.44 -18.70 15.27
N PRO A 34 10.56 -17.68 16.15
CA PRO A 34 10.60 -17.90 17.59
C PRO A 34 9.31 -18.58 18.08
N ALA A 35 9.40 -19.36 19.16
CA ALA A 35 8.26 -20.10 19.69
C ALA A 35 7.12 -19.18 20.15
N GLU A 36 7.47 -18.02 20.71
CA GLU A 36 6.54 -16.97 21.12
C GLU A 36 5.80 -16.37 19.92
N THR A 37 6.51 -16.07 18.82
CA THR A 37 5.90 -15.56 17.59
C THR A 37 4.95 -16.58 16.98
N VAL A 38 5.34 -17.86 16.97
CA VAL A 38 4.45 -18.96 16.52
C VAL A 38 3.18 -19.04 17.37
N ALA A 39 3.28 -18.82 18.69
CA ALA A 39 2.12 -18.83 19.56
C ALA A 39 1.16 -17.68 19.21
N THR A 40 1.67 -16.45 19.08
CA THR A 40 0.86 -15.28 18.70
C THR A 40 0.22 -15.44 17.33
N LEU A 41 0.97 -15.84 16.30
CA LEU A 41 0.42 -16.06 14.95
C LEU A 41 -0.70 -17.10 14.94
N ARG A 42 -0.60 -18.13 15.79
CA ARG A 42 -1.64 -19.15 15.94
C ARG A 42 -2.88 -18.59 16.62
N GLU A 43 -2.72 -17.77 17.66
CA GLU A 43 -3.83 -17.11 18.34
C GLU A 43 -4.56 -16.16 17.40
N ASP A 44 -3.83 -15.31 16.67
CA ASP A 44 -4.40 -14.41 15.66
C ASP A 44 -5.23 -15.17 14.62
N LEU A 45 -4.70 -16.28 14.10
CA LEU A 45 -5.43 -17.11 13.14
C LEU A 45 -6.66 -17.77 13.77
N ASN A 46 -6.58 -18.23 15.02
CA ASN A 46 -7.72 -18.84 15.70
C ASN A 46 -8.86 -17.85 15.93
N ASP A 47 -8.54 -16.59 16.26
CA ASP A 47 -9.55 -15.55 16.44
C ASP A 47 -10.22 -15.20 15.11
N VAL A 48 -9.43 -15.04 14.05
CA VAL A 48 -9.95 -14.84 12.69
C VAL A 48 -10.86 -15.98 12.25
N LEU A 49 -10.47 -17.24 12.50
CA LEU A 49 -11.29 -18.41 12.14
C LEU A 49 -12.54 -18.57 13.00
N ARG A 50 -12.58 -17.95 14.19
CA ARG A 50 -13.79 -17.91 15.03
C ARG A 50 -14.83 -16.97 14.42
N ASP A 51 -14.38 -15.83 13.92
CA ASP A 51 -15.24 -14.79 13.35
C ASP A 51 -15.60 -15.10 11.89
N GLU A 52 -14.66 -15.67 11.14
CA GLU A 52 -14.79 -16.05 9.74
C GLU A 52 -14.45 -17.55 9.55
N PRO A 53 -15.38 -18.46 9.90
CA PRO A 53 -15.13 -19.89 9.84
C PRO A 53 -14.91 -20.37 8.40
N PRO A 54 -14.10 -21.43 8.21
CA PRO A 54 -13.83 -21.99 6.88
C PRO A 54 -15.12 -22.35 6.13
N ARG A 55 -15.17 -21.99 4.85
CA ARG A 55 -16.32 -22.32 3.99
C ARG A 55 -16.45 -23.83 3.82
N THR A 56 -17.64 -24.37 4.03
CA THR A 56 -17.96 -25.78 3.77
C THR A 56 -18.15 -26.02 2.25
N GLY A 57 -17.48 -27.05 1.71
CA GLY A 57 -17.58 -27.42 0.29
C GLY A 57 -16.67 -26.62 -0.67
N GLY A 58 -15.73 -25.82 -0.15
CA GLY A 58 -14.76 -25.06 -0.93
C GLY A 58 -13.48 -25.83 -1.30
N SER A 59 -12.50 -25.11 -1.87
CA SER A 59 -11.16 -25.62 -2.16
C SER A 59 -10.46 -26.16 -0.91
N GLN A 60 -9.53 -27.10 -1.11
CA GLN A 60 -8.73 -27.70 -0.02
C GLN A 60 -7.86 -26.67 0.73
N ILE A 61 -7.63 -25.51 0.13
CA ILE A 61 -6.88 -24.39 0.69
C ILE A 61 -7.81 -23.17 0.76
N GLN A 62 -7.83 -22.52 1.92
CA GLN A 62 -8.52 -21.24 2.14
C GLN A 62 -7.48 -20.23 2.63
N LEU A 63 -7.55 -19.01 2.13
CA LEU A 63 -6.61 -17.94 2.45
C LEU A 63 -7.34 -16.85 3.22
N HIS A 64 -6.75 -16.41 4.33
CA HIS A 64 -7.16 -15.19 5.02
C HIS A 64 -6.13 -14.09 4.74
N PRO A 65 -6.34 -13.26 3.71
CA PRO A 65 -5.36 -12.25 3.34
C PRO A 65 -5.32 -11.12 4.37
N ARG A 66 -4.21 -10.36 4.35
CA ARG A 66 -4.06 -9.09 5.08
C ARG A 66 -4.15 -9.16 6.62
N MET A 67 -3.80 -10.29 7.23
CA MET A 67 -3.71 -10.37 8.69
C MET A 67 -2.69 -9.39 9.31
N PHE A 68 -1.74 -8.86 8.50
CA PHE A 68 -0.83 -7.79 8.91
C PHE A 68 -1.52 -6.45 9.19
N GLU A 69 -2.73 -6.20 8.69
CA GLU A 69 -3.48 -4.95 8.97
C GLU A 69 -3.94 -4.88 10.43
N THR A 70 -4.04 -6.03 11.11
CA THR A 70 -4.59 -6.13 12.47
C THR A 70 -3.65 -6.81 13.46
N SER A 71 -2.59 -7.49 12.99
CA SER A 71 -1.62 -8.17 13.85
C SER A 71 -0.20 -7.67 13.59
N ALA A 72 0.43 -7.15 14.65
CA ALA A 72 1.83 -6.75 14.65
C ALA A 72 2.77 -7.95 14.38
N ALA A 73 2.42 -9.14 14.85
CA ALA A 73 3.20 -10.36 14.61
C ALA A 73 3.14 -10.81 13.15
N ASN A 74 1.98 -10.65 12.49
CA ASN A 74 1.85 -10.91 11.05
C ASN A 74 2.60 -9.85 10.23
N LEU A 75 2.54 -8.58 10.65
CA LEU A 75 3.27 -7.50 9.99
C LEU A 75 4.79 -7.73 10.02
N SER A 76 5.33 -8.18 11.17
CA SER A 76 6.77 -8.44 11.35
C SER A 76 7.32 -9.64 10.58
N LEU A 77 6.49 -10.38 9.85
CA LEU A 77 6.98 -11.47 8.98
C LEU A 77 7.68 -10.92 7.72
N SER A 78 7.38 -9.68 7.34
CA SER A 78 7.80 -9.09 6.07
C SER A 78 9.28 -8.69 6.04
N ASP A 79 9.87 -8.42 7.21
CA ASP A 79 11.24 -7.91 7.40
C ASP A 79 12.09 -8.85 8.27
N MET A 80 11.71 -10.13 8.37
CA MET A 80 12.36 -11.08 9.26
C MET A 80 13.68 -11.62 8.69
N GLU A 81 14.72 -11.62 9.51
CA GLU A 81 15.98 -12.28 9.18
C GLU A 81 15.93 -13.80 9.42
N PRO A 82 16.55 -14.61 8.53
CA PRO A 82 17.31 -14.20 7.35
C PRO A 82 16.46 -14.17 6.05
N ILE A 83 15.12 -14.21 6.15
CA ILE A 83 14.23 -14.29 4.98
C ILE A 83 14.41 -13.06 4.10
N VAL A 84 14.45 -11.85 4.68
CA VAL A 84 14.61 -10.61 3.93
C VAL A 84 15.97 -10.56 3.22
N SER A 85 17.07 -10.83 3.92
CA SER A 85 18.41 -10.88 3.33
C SER A 85 18.53 -11.94 2.23
N PHE A 86 17.91 -13.11 2.43
CA PHE A 86 17.87 -14.15 1.40
C PHE A 86 17.05 -13.72 0.19
N ALA A 87 15.88 -13.10 0.38
CA ALA A 87 15.06 -12.61 -0.71
C ALA A 87 15.79 -11.54 -1.53
N GLU A 88 16.41 -10.56 -0.87
CA GLU A 88 17.21 -9.50 -1.51
C GLU A 88 18.38 -10.04 -2.35
N ALA A 89 19.00 -11.14 -1.93
CA ALA A 89 20.07 -11.78 -2.69
C ALA A 89 19.57 -12.72 -3.78
N LEU A 90 18.38 -13.31 -3.60
CA LEU A 90 17.80 -14.26 -4.55
C LEU A 90 17.22 -13.57 -5.78
N VAL A 91 16.52 -12.45 -5.58
CA VAL A 91 15.93 -11.66 -6.66
C VAL A 91 16.80 -10.45 -6.95
N GLU A 92 16.84 -10.02 -8.22
CA GLU A 92 17.45 -8.74 -8.58
C GLU A 92 16.84 -7.65 -7.67
N PRO A 93 17.64 -6.86 -6.93
CA PRO A 93 17.13 -5.89 -5.96
C PRO A 93 16.39 -4.71 -6.62
N THR A 94 16.32 -4.72 -7.95
CA THR A 94 15.66 -3.72 -8.76
C THR A 94 14.75 -4.39 -9.79
N CYS A 95 13.57 -3.84 -9.99
CA CYS A 95 12.67 -4.20 -11.08
C CYS A 95 12.20 -2.94 -11.80
N ASP A 96 11.72 -3.11 -13.03
CA ASP A 96 11.10 -2.02 -13.77
C ASP A 96 9.77 -1.63 -13.11
N VAL A 97 9.60 -0.34 -12.84
CA VAL A 97 8.37 0.19 -12.25
C VAL A 97 7.18 -0.06 -13.18
N GLU A 98 7.36 -0.01 -14.50
CA GLU A 98 6.28 -0.28 -15.45
C GLU A 98 5.89 -1.76 -15.53
N GLY A 99 6.60 -2.65 -14.81
CA GLY A 99 6.27 -4.07 -14.71
C GLY A 99 5.17 -4.41 -13.70
N PHE A 100 4.67 -3.44 -12.93
CA PHE A 100 3.64 -3.67 -11.91
C PHE A 100 2.23 -3.44 -12.46
N ASP A 101 1.41 -4.49 -12.45
CA ASP A 101 -0.02 -4.42 -12.80
C ASP A 101 -0.79 -3.49 -11.84
N GLU A 102 -0.32 -3.36 -10.59
CA GLU A 102 -0.88 -2.49 -9.55
C GLU A 102 -0.92 -1.01 -9.96
N LEU A 103 -0.09 -0.59 -10.92
CA LEU A 103 -0.10 0.80 -11.41
C LEU A 103 -1.48 1.21 -11.94
N ASP A 104 -2.23 0.26 -12.48
CA ASP A 104 -3.46 0.49 -13.23
C ASP A 104 -4.69 -0.15 -12.57
N VAL A 105 -4.61 -0.47 -11.27
CA VAL A 105 -5.75 -0.87 -10.41
C VAL A 105 -5.80 -0.04 -9.11
N ASP A 106 -6.94 -0.09 -8.42
CA ASP A 106 -7.08 0.54 -7.09
C ASP A 106 -6.43 -0.31 -6.00
N CYS A 107 -5.48 0.29 -5.29
CA CYS A 107 -4.79 -0.34 -4.17
C CYS A 107 -5.20 0.22 -2.81
N TRP A 108 -6.02 1.29 -2.75
CA TRP A 108 -6.17 2.09 -1.54
C TRP A 108 -7.62 2.43 -1.18
N PHE A 109 -8.45 2.84 -2.14
CA PHE A 109 -9.69 3.57 -1.84
C PHE A 109 -10.94 2.68 -1.78
N ARG A 110 -10.85 1.44 -2.27
CA ARG A 110 -11.92 0.42 -2.24
C ARG A 110 -13.27 0.97 -2.72
N GLY A 111 -13.25 1.79 -3.78
CA GLY A 111 -14.43 2.44 -4.35
C GLY A 111 -14.60 2.14 -5.84
N ASP A 112 -15.77 2.43 -6.39
CA ASP A 112 -16.04 2.33 -7.82
C ASP A 112 -16.68 3.64 -8.34
N PRO A 113 -16.02 4.39 -9.24
CA PRO A 113 -14.64 4.23 -9.68
C PRO A 113 -13.64 4.78 -8.66
N ALA A 114 -12.59 4.01 -8.34
CA ALA A 114 -11.46 4.47 -7.51
C ALA A 114 -10.21 4.78 -8.36
N PRO A 115 -9.37 5.75 -7.94
CA PRO A 115 -8.20 6.12 -8.70
C PRO A 115 -7.09 5.06 -8.60
N THR A 116 -6.41 4.79 -9.71
CA THR A 116 -5.23 3.90 -9.75
C THR A 116 -3.99 4.59 -9.18
N ILE A 117 -2.93 3.82 -8.89
CA ILE A 117 -1.64 4.38 -8.46
C ILE A 117 -1.13 5.41 -9.47
N ARG A 118 -1.22 5.11 -10.78
CA ARG A 118 -0.78 6.00 -11.86
C ARG A 118 -1.56 7.33 -11.86
N GLN A 119 -2.87 7.27 -11.62
CA GLN A 119 -3.70 8.47 -11.53
C GLN A 119 -3.34 9.32 -10.30
N VAL A 120 -3.14 8.70 -9.14
CA VAL A 120 -2.70 9.39 -7.92
C VAL A 120 -1.34 10.04 -8.13
N ALA A 121 -0.37 9.33 -8.71
CA ALA A 121 0.95 9.88 -9.05
C ALA A 121 0.82 11.12 -9.97
N GLY A 122 -0.08 11.08 -10.96
CA GLY A 122 -0.39 12.21 -11.82
C GLY A 122 -0.98 13.41 -11.05
N HIS A 123 -1.87 13.17 -10.09
CA HIS A 123 -2.37 14.22 -9.20
C HIS A 123 -1.27 14.77 -8.30
N CYS A 124 -0.43 13.94 -7.69
CA CYS A 124 0.70 14.36 -6.87
C CYS A 124 1.66 15.26 -7.64
N ARG A 125 1.97 14.93 -8.90
CA ARG A 125 2.78 15.80 -9.78
C ARG A 125 2.13 17.17 -9.93
N ARG A 126 0.85 17.22 -10.33
CA ARG A 126 0.13 18.49 -10.49
C ARG A 126 0.10 19.30 -9.21
N ILE A 127 -0.13 18.66 -8.06
CA ILE A 127 -0.13 19.30 -6.74
C ILE A 127 1.23 19.93 -6.43
N ASN A 128 2.33 19.27 -6.79
CA ASN A 128 3.68 19.79 -6.55
C ASN A 128 4.07 20.92 -7.51
N GLU A 129 3.47 20.95 -8.70
CA GLU A 129 3.78 21.92 -9.76
C GLU A 129 2.84 23.13 -9.78
N VAL A 130 1.83 23.19 -8.91
CA VAL A 130 0.89 24.32 -8.89
C VAL A 130 1.57 25.64 -8.56
N ASP A 131 1.13 26.71 -9.24
CA ASP A 131 1.46 28.06 -8.85
C ASP A 131 0.68 28.46 -7.58
N THR A 132 1.39 28.54 -6.45
CA THR A 132 0.81 28.90 -5.15
C THR A 132 0.55 30.41 -4.99
N THR A 133 0.91 31.23 -5.98
CA THR A 133 0.61 32.66 -5.99
C THR A 133 -0.80 32.97 -6.50
N LEU A 134 -1.48 31.99 -7.12
CA LEU A 134 -2.83 32.14 -7.65
C LEU A 134 -3.90 31.67 -6.64
N PRO A 135 -5.06 32.35 -6.55
CA PRO A 135 -6.10 32.02 -5.58
C PRO A 135 -6.93 30.80 -5.98
N VAL A 136 -7.41 30.03 -5.01
CA VAL A 136 -8.52 29.10 -5.24
C VAL A 136 -9.81 29.87 -5.49
N ILE A 137 -10.74 29.27 -6.25
CA ILE A 137 -12.02 29.89 -6.60
C ILE A 137 -13.12 29.19 -5.82
N ILE A 138 -13.93 29.97 -5.13
CA ILE A 138 -15.03 29.52 -4.26
C ILE A 138 -16.34 30.10 -4.80
N ASN A 139 -17.41 29.31 -4.80
CA ASN A 139 -18.73 29.78 -5.19
C ASN A 139 -19.42 30.58 -4.06
N ALA A 140 -20.62 31.12 -4.34
CA ALA A 140 -21.41 31.88 -3.37
C ALA A 140 -21.76 31.12 -2.07
N ASN A 141 -21.83 29.78 -2.11
CA ASN A 141 -22.14 28.97 -0.93
C ASN A 141 -20.90 28.42 -0.19
N GLY A 142 -19.70 28.91 -0.52
CA GLY A 142 -18.47 28.54 0.18
C GLY A 142 -17.84 27.23 -0.29
N ARG A 143 -18.34 26.60 -1.35
CA ARG A 143 -17.76 25.37 -1.93
C ARG A 143 -16.70 25.72 -2.98
N LEU A 144 -15.66 24.89 -3.00
CA LEU A 144 -14.57 24.99 -3.97
C LEU A 144 -15.10 24.74 -5.39
N MET A 145 -14.83 25.67 -6.31
CA MET A 145 -15.09 25.52 -7.74
C MET A 145 -13.83 25.09 -8.49
N ASP A 146 -12.71 25.76 -8.21
CA ASP A 146 -11.44 25.52 -8.87
C ASP A 146 -10.26 25.70 -7.91
N GLY A 147 -9.15 25.05 -8.22
CA GLY A 147 -7.92 25.13 -7.44
C GLY A 147 -7.75 23.99 -6.43
N GLY A 148 -8.42 22.85 -6.65
CA GLY A 148 -8.27 21.66 -5.80
C GLY A 148 -6.81 21.23 -5.59
N HIS A 149 -5.97 21.27 -6.64
CA HIS A 149 -4.55 20.96 -6.50
C HIS A 149 -3.80 21.99 -5.65
N ARG A 150 -4.15 23.28 -5.74
CA ARG A 150 -3.57 24.35 -4.90
C ARG A 150 -3.97 24.21 -3.44
N LEU A 151 -5.24 23.87 -3.20
CA LEU A 151 -5.74 23.56 -1.86
C LEU A 151 -5.02 22.35 -1.25
N ALA A 152 -4.87 21.28 -2.03
CA ALA A 152 -4.12 20.09 -1.62
C ALA A 152 -2.65 20.42 -1.33
N ARG A 153 -2.01 21.28 -2.14
CA ARG A 153 -0.63 21.74 -1.87
C ARG A 153 -0.53 22.50 -0.56
N ALA A 154 -1.44 23.44 -0.29
CA ALA A 154 -1.46 24.18 0.96
C ALA A 154 -1.66 23.25 2.18
N LEU A 155 -2.49 22.21 2.03
CA LEU A 155 -2.69 21.17 3.04
C LEU A 155 -1.39 20.39 3.33
N LEU A 156 -0.69 19.93 2.29
CA LEU A 156 0.59 19.22 2.42
C LEU A 156 1.68 20.09 3.04
N ASP A 157 1.71 21.38 2.72
CA ASP A 157 2.64 22.36 3.32
C ASP A 157 2.31 22.71 4.77
N GLY A 158 1.19 22.21 5.32
CA GLY A 158 0.73 22.56 6.66
C GLY A 158 0.26 24.02 6.80
N ARG A 159 -0.02 24.71 5.68
CA ARG A 159 -0.50 26.10 5.70
C ARG A 159 -1.88 26.18 6.34
N LYS A 160 -2.10 27.21 7.15
CA LYS A 160 -3.40 27.48 7.78
C LYS A 160 -4.29 28.40 6.94
N THR A 161 -3.70 29.06 5.94
CA THR A 161 -4.39 29.99 5.05
C THR A 161 -3.91 29.79 3.60
N ILE A 162 -4.78 30.14 2.65
CA ILE A 162 -4.52 30.10 1.21
C ILE A 162 -5.17 31.34 0.57
N LEU A 163 -4.61 31.83 -0.54
CA LEU A 163 -5.26 32.85 -1.36
C LEU A 163 -6.57 32.28 -1.91
N ALA A 164 -7.66 32.99 -1.73
CA ALA A 164 -8.98 32.58 -2.18
C ALA A 164 -9.78 33.79 -2.69
N VAL A 165 -10.56 33.58 -3.75
CA VAL A 165 -11.55 34.52 -4.25
C VAL A 165 -12.90 33.83 -4.25
N GLN A 166 -13.91 34.49 -3.70
CA GLN A 166 -15.26 33.95 -3.58
C GLN A 166 -16.24 34.81 -4.39
N PHE A 167 -17.08 34.17 -5.20
CA PHE A 167 -18.22 34.84 -5.82
C PHE A 167 -19.26 35.23 -4.76
N GLU A 168 -19.79 36.45 -4.83
CA GLU A 168 -20.89 36.88 -3.95
C GLU A 168 -22.23 36.23 -4.37
N GLU A 169 -22.46 36.19 -5.69
CA GLU A 169 -23.62 35.57 -6.32
C GLU A 169 -23.15 34.73 -7.52
N MET A 170 -23.86 33.62 -7.79
CA MET A 170 -23.54 32.81 -8.96
C MET A 170 -24.10 33.46 -10.23
N PRO A 171 -23.32 33.55 -11.32
CA PRO A 171 -23.86 33.99 -12.59
C PRO A 171 -24.91 32.99 -13.11
N GLU A 172 -25.80 33.47 -13.96
CA GLU A 172 -26.71 32.60 -14.71
C GLU A 172 -25.91 31.58 -15.53
N PRO A 173 -26.29 30.29 -15.52
CA PRO A 173 -25.56 29.27 -16.26
C PRO A 173 -25.72 29.45 -17.78
N ASP A 174 -24.61 29.29 -18.52
CA ASP A 174 -24.65 29.28 -19.98
C ASP A 174 -25.36 28.04 -20.54
N GLN A 175 -25.35 26.94 -19.78
CA GLN A 175 -25.96 25.67 -20.15
C GLN A 175 -26.46 24.92 -18.90
N ILE A 176 -27.63 24.30 -19.01
CA ILE A 176 -28.21 23.40 -17.98
C ILE A 176 -28.41 22.03 -18.65
N GLU A 177 -27.84 20.98 -18.05
CA GLU A 177 -28.04 19.60 -18.47
C GLU A 177 -28.66 18.80 -17.32
N GLU A 178 -29.68 17.98 -17.61
CA GLU A 178 -30.17 17.00 -16.66
C GLU A 178 -29.26 15.77 -16.67
N LEU A 179 -28.77 15.39 -15.49
CA LEU A 179 -28.00 14.16 -15.31
C LEU A 179 -28.98 12.98 -15.41
N ALA A 180 -28.76 12.11 -16.40
CA ALA A 180 -29.51 10.87 -16.62
C ALA A 180 -29.18 9.79 -15.58
#